data_AF-A0A952KES0-F1
#
_entry.id   AF-A0A952KES0-F1
#
_cell.length_a   1.000
_cell.length_b   1.000
_cell.length_c   1.000
_cell.angle_alpha   90.00
_cell.angle_beta   90.00
_cell.angle_gamma   90.00
#
_symmetry.space_group_name_H-M   'P 1'
#
loop_
_entity.id
_entity.type
_entity.pdbx_description
1 polymer ?
#
loop_
_entity_poly.entity_id
_entity_poly.type
_entity_poly.pdbx_seq_one_letter_code
_entity_poly.pdbx_strand_id
1 'polypeptide(L)' 'LDSGTLTPLLKRMETAGLLSRIRAVQDERRVHITLTAAGRKLKAKAAKIPGCIMSATQCSIPELVSLTQQVQSFRKRLTA' A
#
# COMPACT_ATOMS: atom_id res chain seq x y z
N LEU A 1 10.73 -3.75 0.10
CA LEU A 1 10.77 -2.27 0.12
C LEU A 1 11.73 -1.89 1.20
N ASP A 2 12.84 -1.27 0.82
CA ASP A 2 13.92 -1.01 1.76
C ASP A 2 13.78 0.39 2.37
N SER A 3 14.44 0.59 3.51
CA SER A 3 14.49 1.87 4.26
C SER A 3 14.71 3.10 3.34
N GLY A 4 15.63 2.97 2.37
CA GLY A 4 15.96 4.03 1.42
C GLY A 4 14.81 4.42 0.49
N THR A 5 13.89 3.50 0.19
CA THR A 5 12.71 3.76 -0.66
C THR A 5 11.49 4.21 0.15
N LEU A 6 11.38 3.77 1.40
CA LEU A 6 10.27 4.10 2.29
C LEU A 6 10.36 5.52 2.84
N THR A 7 11.55 5.96 3.23
CA THR A 7 11.76 7.28 3.83
C THR A 7 11.22 8.43 2.95
N PRO A 8 11.58 8.54 1.66
CA PRO A 8 11.06 9.61 0.81
C PRO A 8 9.55 9.48 0.54
N LEU A 9 9.03 8.25 0.40
CA LEU A 9 7.60 8.02 0.19
C LEU A 9 6.77 8.49 1.40
N LEU A 10 7.16 8.06 2.60
CA LEU A 10 6.46 8.39 3.83
C LEU A 10 6.54 9.88 4.14
N LYS A 11 7.67 10.54 3.86
CA LYS A 11 7.77 12.01 3.93
C LYS A 11 6.75 12.70 3.02
N ARG A 12 6.64 12.30 1.75
CA ARG A 12 5.66 12.89 0.82
C ARG A 12 4.21 12.69 1.30
N MET A 13 3.89 11.50 1.80
CA MET A 13 2.55 11.20 2.30
C MET A 13 2.19 11.98 3.58
N GLU A 14 3.18 12.24 4.44
CA GLU A 14 3.03 13.13 5.61
C GLU A 14 2.80 14.58 5.19
N THR A 15 3.60 15.11 4.25
CA THR A 15 3.40 16.46 3.69
C THR A 15 2.03 16.62 3.03
N ALA A 16 1.52 15.56 2.39
CA ALA A 16 0.17 15.53 1.83
C ALA A 16 -0.95 15.40 2.90
N GLY A 17 -0.60 15.33 4.19
CA GLY A 17 -1.55 15.23 5.31
C GLY A 17 -2.27 13.89 5.41
N LEU A 18 -1.77 12.83 4.76
CA LEU A 18 -2.43 11.51 4.73
C LEU A 18 -2.05 10.62 5.91
N LEU A 19 -0.85 10.82 6.45
CA LEU A 19 -0.33 10.08 7.60
C LEU A 19 0.44 11.02 8.54
N SER A 20 0.68 10.55 9.76
CA SER A 20 1.58 11.15 10.73
C SER A 20 2.67 10.15 11.11
N ARG A 21 3.86 10.66 11.42
CA ARG A 21 5.00 9.86 11.85
C ARG A 21 5.44 10.29 13.25
N ILE A 22 5.57 9.32 14.16
CA ILE A 22 5.93 9.56 15.56
C ILE A 22 7.06 8.60 15.92
N ARG A 23 8.16 9.10 16.49
CA ARG A 23 9.22 8.23 17.01
C ARG A 23 8.71 7.50 18.25
N ALA A 24 9.00 6.21 18.36
CA ALA A 24 8.61 5.44 19.53
C ALA A 24 9.41 5.92 20.75
N VAL A 25 8.73 6.11 21.88
CA VAL A 25 9.35 6.58 23.13
C VAL A 25 10.27 5.50 23.72
N GLN A 26 9.93 4.22 23.50
CA GLN A 26 10.66 3.07 24.04
C GLN A 26 11.90 2.70 23.20
N ASP A 27 11.96 3.12 21.94
CA ASP A 27 13.09 2.90 21.04
C ASP A 27 13.06 3.95 19.91
N GLU A 28 13.89 4.98 20.02
CA GLU A 28 13.89 6.11 19.08
C GLU A 28 14.27 5.72 17.64
N ARG A 29 14.82 4.51 17.44
CA ARG A 29 15.09 3.96 16.11
C ARG A 29 13.81 3.52 15.39
N ARG A 30 12.70 3.40 16.11
CA ARG A 30 11.39 3.02 15.55
C ARG A 30 10.55 4.25 15.26
N VAL A 31 9.87 4.24 14.13
CA VAL A 31 8.91 5.26 13.74
C VAL A 31 7.55 4.61 13.56
N HIS A 32 6.57 5.03 14.35
CA HIS A 32 5.17 4.67 14.19
C HIS A 32 4.52 5.54 13.13
N ILE A 33 3.82 4.88 12.21
CA ILE A 33 3.07 5.52 11.14
C ILE A 33 1.58 5.37 11.46
N THR A 34 0.82 6.46 11.43
CA THR A 34 -0.62 6.44 11.70
C THR A 34 -1.36 7.22 10.62
N LEU A 35 -2.50 6.71 10.17
CA LEU A 35 -3.33 7.45 9.22
C LEU A 35 -3.97 8.67 9.90
N THR A 36 -4.00 9.80 9.19
CA THR A 36 -4.83 10.94 9.59
C THR A 36 -6.30 10.68 9.24
N ALA A 37 -7.19 11.57 9.68
CA ALA A 37 -8.58 11.55 9.24
C ALA A 37 -8.71 11.69 7.70
N ALA A 38 -7.89 12.55 7.09
CA ALA A 38 -7.84 12.71 5.63
C ALA A 38 -7.36 11.43 4.93
N GLY A 39 -6.31 10.79 5.46
CA GLY A 39 -5.82 9.50 4.96
C GLY A 39 -6.87 8.39 5.04
N ARG A 40 -7.63 8.32 6.14
CA ARG A 40 -8.75 7.37 6.26
C ARG A 40 -9.85 7.66 5.24
N LYS A 41 -10.23 8.92 5.05
CA LYS A 41 -11.26 9.33 4.07
C LYS A 41 -10.86 9.03 2.62
N LEU A 42 -9.56 9.00 2.32
CA LEU A 42 -9.07 8.66 0.98
C LEU A 42 -9.48 7.26 0.54
N LYS A 43 -9.64 6.31 1.47
CA LYS A 43 -10.13 4.95 1.18
C LYS A 43 -11.45 4.96 0.40
N ALA A 44 -12.40 5.80 0.81
CA ALA A 44 -13.70 5.91 0.15
C ALA A 44 -13.55 6.43 -1.30
N LYS A 45 -12.69 7.44 -1.51
CA LYS A 45 -12.41 7.96 -2.87
C LYS A 45 -11.73 6.92 -3.76
N ALA A 46 -10.87 6.08 -3.19
CA ALA A 46 -10.13 5.04 -3.89
C ALA A 46 -10.95 3.78 -4.21
N ALA A 47 -12.14 3.61 -3.60
CA ALA A 47 -12.96 2.40 -3.74
C ALA A 47 -13.38 2.09 -5.19
N LYS A 48 -13.41 3.10 -6.08
CA LYS A 48 -13.71 2.93 -7.50
C LYS A 48 -12.56 2.35 -8.33
N ILE A 49 -11.32 2.47 -7.84
CA ILE A 49 -10.12 2.11 -8.61
C ILE A 49 -10.10 0.62 -9.01
N PRO A 50 -10.41 -0.35 -8.12
CA PRO A 50 -10.47 -1.76 -8.51
C PRO A 50 -11.46 -2.01 -9.66
N GLY A 51 -12.64 -1.38 -9.63
CA GLY A 51 -13.62 -1.49 -10.71
C GLY A 51 -13.11 -0.92 -12.04
N CYS A 52 -12.46 0.24 -12.01
CA CYS A 52 -11.84 0.81 -13.21
C CYS A 52 -10.77 -0.12 -13.81
N ILE A 53 -9.95 -0.76 -12.98
CA ILE A 53 -8.94 -1.72 -13.43
C ILE A 53 -9.62 -2.94 -14.08
N MET A 54 -10.64 -3.52 -13.43
CA MET A 54 -11.39 -4.66 -13.99
C MET A 54 -11.95 -4.34 -15.37
N SER A 55 -12.55 -3.15 -15.55
CA SER A 55 -13.07 -2.73 -16.85
C SER A 55 -11.98 -2.55 -17.90
N ALA A 56 -10.80 -2.06 -17.50
CA ALA A 56 -9.69 -1.82 -18.41
C ALA A 56 -8.97 -3.10 -18.85
N THR A 57 -8.87 -4.11 -17.97
CA THR A 57 -8.15 -5.36 -18.28
C THR A 57 -8.99 -6.37 -19.05
N GLN A 58 -10.31 -6.19 -19.11
CA GLN A 58 -11.25 -7.10 -19.78
C GLN A 58 -11.12 -8.58 -19.33
N CYS A 59 -10.62 -8.80 -18.11
CA CYS A 59 -10.50 -10.13 -17.54
C CYS A 59 -11.75 -10.50 -16.76
N SER A 60 -12.11 -11.78 -16.76
CA SER A 60 -13.09 -12.29 -15.81
C SER A 60 -12.51 -12.30 -14.38
N ILE A 61 -13.39 -12.26 -13.37
CA ILE A 61 -12.98 -12.36 -11.96
C ILE A 61 -12.18 -13.66 -11.69
N PRO A 62 -12.61 -14.84 -12.16
CA PRO A 62 -11.86 -16.08 -11.93
C PRO A 62 -10.43 -16.05 -12.51
N GLU A 63 -10.28 -15.51 -13.72
CA GLU A 63 -8.96 -15.39 -14.38
C GLU A 63 -8.03 -14.46 -13.60
N LEU A 64 -8.53 -13.29 -13.17
CA LEU A 64 -7.71 -12.33 -12.41
C LEU A 64 -7.26 -12.91 -11.06
N VAL A 65 -8.15 -13.63 -10.38
CA VAL A 65 -7.83 -14.30 -9.11
C VAL A 65 -6.76 -15.37 -9.33
N SER A 66 -6.92 -16.22 -10.35
CA SER A 66 -5.96 -17.26 -10.70
C SER A 66 -4.58 -16.66 -11.01
N LEU A 67 -4.51 -15.64 -11.86
CA LEU A 67 -3.26 -14.96 -12.21
C LEU A 67 -2.58 -14.34 -10.98
N THR A 68 -3.35 -13.68 -10.12
CA THR A 68 -2.83 -13.07 -8.89
C THR A 68 -2.21 -14.14 -7.97
N GLN A 69 -2.85 -15.30 -7.82
CA GLN A 69 -2.34 -16.42 -7.03
C GLN A 69 -1.04 -16.99 -7.61
N GLN A 70 -0.97 -17.15 -8.94
CA GLN A 70 0.23 -17.63 -9.63
C GLN A 70 1.43 -16.69 -9.42
N VAL A 71 1.24 -15.38 -9.60
CA VAL A 71 2.29 -14.37 -9.36
C VAL A 71 2.74 -14.36 -7.91
N GLN A 72 1.81 -14.44 -6.95
CA GLN A 72 2.15 -14.50 -5.53
C GLN A 72 2.93 -15.77 -5.17
N SER A 73 2.55 -16.92 -5.72
CA SER A 73 3.24 -18.20 -5.55
C SER A 73 4.67 -18.13 -6.11
N PHE A 74 4.82 -17.56 -7.31
CA PHE A 74 6.13 -17.36 -7.92
C PHE A 74 7.02 -16.43 -7.08
N ARG A 75 6.49 -15.29 -6.62
CA ARG A 75 7.22 -14.39 -5.73
C ARG A 75 7.69 -15.09 -4.45
N LYS A 76 6.84 -15.91 -3.82
CA LYS A 76 7.21 -16.66 -2.62
C LYS A 76 8.40 -17.60 -2.87
N ARG A 77 8.46 -18.25 -4.04
CA ARG A 77 9.60 -19.12 -4.41
C ARG A 77 10.90 -18.35 -4.63
N LEU A 78 10.84 -17.10 -5.07
CA LEU A 78 12.03 -16.25 -5.25
C LEU A 78 12.59 -15.69 -3.95
N THR A 79 11.77 -15.60 -2.90
CA THR A 79 12.15 -15.03 -1.60
C THR A 79 12.31 -16.08 -0.51
N ALA A 80 12.20 -17.37 -0.85
CA ALA A 80 12.51 -18.51 0.02
C ALA A 80 14.00 -18.83 -0.11
#